data_AF-A0A3C1Z666-F1
#
_entry.id   AF-A0A3C1Z666-F1
#
_cell.length_a   1.000
_cell.length_b   1.000
_cell.length_c   1.000
_cell.angle_alpha   90.00
_cell.angle_beta   90.00
_cell.angle_gamma   90.00
#
_symmetry.space_group_name_H-M   'P 1'
#
loop_
_entity.id
_entity.type
_entity.pdbx_description
1 polymer ?
#
loop_
_entity_poly.entity_id
_entity_poly.type
_entity_poly.pdbx_seq_one_letter_code
_entity_poly.pdbx_strand_id
1 'polypeptide(L)'
;MRTAQEEALAKHLTEWVKKGRETVGADVPAFSEDTDLIATGILDSRGFIEMMIEVEQQTGNRIDLNDVDPSEFTTIKGLCRCAMSQGSPC
;
A
#
# COMPACT_ATOMS: atom_id res chain seq x y z
N MET A 1 19.44 -3.37 -5.69
CA MET A 1 18.65 -2.28 -6.31
C MET A 1 17.16 -2.38 -6.01
N ARG A 2 16.54 -3.58 -5.90
CA ARG A 2 15.11 -3.72 -5.55
C ARG A 2 14.71 -3.09 -4.21
N THR A 3 15.56 -3.16 -3.18
CA THR A 3 15.28 -2.63 -1.84
C THR A 3 15.07 -1.12 -1.82
N ALA A 4 15.90 -0.35 -2.53
CA ALA A 4 15.79 1.11 -2.51
C ALA A 4 14.50 1.62 -3.17
N GLN A 5 13.99 0.92 -4.20
CA GLN A 5 12.71 1.26 -4.82
C GLN A 5 11.53 0.86 -3.93
N GLU A 6 11.64 -0.28 -3.23
CA GLU A 6 10.64 -0.73 -2.26
C GLU A 6 10.52 0.24 -1.08
N GLU A 7 11.66 0.70 -0.53
CA GLU A 7 11.71 1.72 0.54
C GLU A 7 11.13 3.07 0.09
N ALA A 8 11.44 3.50 -1.14
CA ALA A 8 10.89 4.74 -1.70
C ALA A 8 9.36 4.65 -1.88
N LEU A 9 8.86 3.51 -2.35
CA LEU A 9 7.43 3.25 -2.51
C LEU A 9 6.73 3.18 -1.15
N ALA A 10 7.29 2.47 -0.17
CA ALA A 10 6.73 2.37 1.17
C ALA A 10 6.62 3.74 1.85
N LYS A 11 7.66 4.57 1.71
CA LYS A 11 7.64 5.95 2.18
C LYS A 11 6.57 6.79 1.48
N HIS A 12 6.45 6.67 0.16
CA HIS A 12 5.41 7.36 -0.61
C HIS A 12 4.00 6.97 -0.16
N LEU A 13 3.73 5.68 -0.03
CA LEU A 13 2.41 5.19 0.42
C LEU A 13 2.09 5.63 1.85
N THR A 14 3.08 5.64 2.73
CA THR A 14 2.91 6.13 4.11
C THR A 14 2.43 7.59 4.11
N GLU A 15 3.07 8.45 3.31
CA GLU A 15 2.66 9.85 3.20
C GLU A 15 1.32 10.02 2.47
N TRP A 16 1.05 9.18 1.47
CA TRP A 16 -0.24 9.16 0.77
C TRP A 16 -1.39 8.81 1.72
N VAL A 17 -1.23 7.79 2.56
CA VAL A 17 -2.24 7.38 3.55
C VAL A 17 -2.49 8.50 4.56
N LYS A 18 -1.43 9.14 5.07
CA LYS A 18 -1.56 10.29 5.99
C LYS A 18 -2.34 11.43 5.35
N LYS A 19 -1.94 11.84 4.14
CA LYS A 19 -2.58 12.94 3.40
C LYS A 19 -4.05 12.65 3.08
N GLY A 20 -4.37 11.42 2.70
CA GLY A 20 -5.74 10.98 2.44
C GLY A 20 -6.64 11.16 3.68
N ARG A 21 -6.10 10.91 4.88
CA ARG A 21 -6.85 11.02 6.14
C ARG A 21 -6.89 12.43 6.72
N GLU A 22 -5.87 13.25 6.49
CA GLU A 22 -5.91 14.69 6.83
C GLU A 22 -7.08 15.41 6.15
N THR A 23 -7.42 15.05 4.90
CA THR A 23 -8.57 15.63 4.20
C THR A 23 -9.93 15.25 4.80
N VAL A 24 -9.97 14.19 5.60
CA VAL A 24 -11.18 13.71 6.31
C VAL A 24 -11.29 14.34 7.70
N GLY A 25 -10.30 15.14 8.13
CA GLY A 25 -10.30 15.82 9.43
C GLY A 25 -10.13 14.88 10.63
N ALA A 26 -9.69 13.64 10.40
CA ALA A 26 -9.40 12.67 11.44
C ALA A 26 -7.91 12.70 11.79
N ASP A 27 -7.60 12.68 13.08
CA ASP A 27 -6.22 12.47 13.57
C ASP A 27 -5.75 11.08 13.12
N VAL A 28 -4.69 11.04 12.32
CA VAL A 28 -4.18 9.78 11.77
C VAL A 28 -3.43 9.06 12.89
N PRO A 29 -3.90 7.89 13.36
CA PRO A 29 -3.19 7.17 14.40
C PRO A 29 -1.78 6.82 13.93
N ALA A 30 -0.80 6.84 14.82
CA ALA A 30 0.55 6.42 14.49
C ALA A 30 0.53 4.94 14.05
N PHE A 31 1.07 4.66 12.86
CA PHE A 31 1.17 3.31 12.31
C PHE A 31 2.55 3.06 11.70
N SER A 32 2.95 1.78 11.67
CA SER A 32 4.14 1.27 11.01
C SER A 32 3.80 0.69 9.63
N GLU A 33 4.79 0.53 8.76
CA GLU A 33 4.66 -0.12 7.44
C GLU A 33 4.19 -1.58 7.51
N ASP A 34 4.42 -2.26 8.64
CA ASP A 34 3.94 -3.62 8.94
C ASP A 34 2.53 -3.63 9.57
N THR A 35 1.86 -2.48 9.71
CA THR A 35 0.52 -2.39 10.29
C THR A 35 -0.52 -2.83 9.26
N ASP A 36 -1.43 -3.72 9.66
CA ASP A 36 -2.60 -4.06 8.84
C ASP A 36 -3.54 -2.86 8.79
N LEU A 37 -3.56 -2.17 7.65
CA LEU A 37 -4.28 -0.92 7.48
C LEU A 37 -5.80 -1.13 7.46
N ILE A 38 -6.28 -2.30 7.06
CA ILE A 38 -7.72 -2.60 7.01
C ILE A 38 -8.22 -3.00 8.40
N ALA A 39 -7.52 -3.94 9.06
CA ALA A 39 -7.92 -4.44 10.37
C ALA A 39 -7.87 -3.35 11.45
N THR A 40 -6.97 -2.37 11.31
CA THR A 40 -6.88 -1.21 12.21
C THR A 40 -7.87 -0.09 11.87
N GLY A 41 -8.58 -0.19 10.74
CA GLY A 41 -9.49 0.87 10.27
C GLY A 41 -8.77 2.10 9.70
N ILE A 42 -7.44 2.04 9.52
CA ILE A 42 -6.67 3.12 8.88
C ILE A 42 -7.03 3.25 7.41
N LEU A 43 -7.44 2.16 6.75
CA LEU A 43 -8.02 2.14 5.41
C LEU A 43 -9.32 1.35 5.45
N ASP A 44 -10.36 1.91 4.85
CA ASP A 44 -11.57 1.19 4.53
C ASP A 44 -11.36 0.40 3.23
N SER A 45 -12.29 -0.49 2.87
CA SER A 45 -12.20 -1.29 1.64
C SER A 45 -11.94 -0.44 0.39
N ARG A 46 -12.57 0.73 0.29
CA ARG A 46 -12.35 1.67 -0.81
C ARG A 46 -10.94 2.28 -0.77
N GLY A 47 -10.50 2.73 0.40
CA GLY A 47 -9.17 3.33 0.57
C GLY A 47 -8.06 2.35 0.24
N PHE A 48 -8.28 1.07 0.52
CA PHE A 48 -7.36 0.00 0.12
C PHE A 48 -7.27 -0.16 -1.40
N ILE A 49 -8.40 -0.16 -2.12
CA ILE A 49 -8.39 -0.20 -3.59
C ILE A 49 -7.71 1.05 -4.19
N GLU A 50 -7.95 2.23 -3.62
CA GLU A 50 -7.27 3.47 -4.04
C GLU A 50 -5.75 3.38 -3.81
N MET A 51 -5.32 2.77 -2.70
CA MET A 51 -3.91 2.51 -2.43
C MET A 51 -3.29 1.53 -3.44
N MET A 52 -4.00 0.47 -3.82
CA MET A 52 -3.53 -0.44 -4.87
C MET A 52 -3.29 0.31 -6.19
N ILE A 53 -4.26 1.12 -6.62
CA ILE A 53 -4.16 1.93 -7.84
C ILE A 53 -2.98 2.92 -7.76
N GLU A 54 -2.73 3.52 -6.59
CA GLU A 54 -1.56 4.38 -6.37
C GLU A 54 -0.26 3.59 -6.57
N VAL A 55 -0.15 2.38 -6.03
CA VAL A 55 1.04 1.53 -6.23
C VAL A 55 1.24 1.15 -7.70
N GLU A 56 0.17 0.78 -8.40
CA GLU A 56 0.23 0.46 -9.82
C GLU A 56 0.71 1.66 -10.65
N GLN A 57 0.28 2.88 -10.31
CA GLN A 57 0.74 4.11 -10.97
C GLN A 57 2.21 4.42 -10.70
N GLN A 58 2.70 4.18 -9.48
CA GLN A 58 4.10 4.46 -9.13
C GLN A 58 5.07 3.42 -9.71
N THR A 59 4.64 2.16 -9.81
CA THR A 59 5.49 1.05 -10.24
C THR A 59 5.33 0.70 -11.71
N GLY A 60 4.19 1.01 -12.32
CA GLY A 60 3.80 0.52 -13.64
C GLY A 60 3.42 -0.97 -13.67
N ASN A 61 3.41 -1.65 -12.52
CA ASN A 61 3.09 -3.07 -12.41
C ASN A 61 1.66 -3.23 -11.93
N ARG A 62 0.91 -4.13 -12.57
CA ARG A 62 -0.42 -4.51 -12.09
C ARG A 62 -0.32 -5.43 -10.89
N ILE A 63 -1.12 -5.19 -9.86
CA ILE A 63 -1.17 -6.04 -8.68
C ILE A 63 -2.26 -7.09 -8.87
N ASP A 64 -1.87 -8.38 -8.90
CA ASP A 64 -2.82 -9.49 -8.83
C ASP A 64 -2.84 -10.06 -7.40
N LEU A 65 -4.01 -10.00 -6.76
CA LEU A 65 -4.22 -10.50 -5.40
C LEU A 65 -5.02 -11.81 -5.37
N ASN A 66 -5.34 -12.43 -6.51
CA ASN A 66 -6.20 -13.62 -6.54
C ASN A 66 -5.62 -14.82 -5.78
N ASP A 67 -4.29 -14.94 -5.73
CA ASP A 67 -3.58 -16.05 -5.07
C ASP A 67 -2.75 -15.59 -3.85
N VAL A 68 -2.96 -14.34 -3.41
CA VAL A 68 -2.23 -13.77 -2.27
C VAL A 68 -3.16 -13.76 -1.05
N ASP A 69 -2.67 -14.20 0.10
CA ASP A 69 -3.46 -14.14 1.32
C ASP A 69 -3.68 -12.67 1.73
N PRO A 70 -4.90 -12.28 2.17
CA PRO A 70 -5.17 -10.92 2.63
C PRO A 70 -4.17 -10.40 3.66
N SER A 71 -3.72 -11.26 4.57
CA SER A 71 -2.73 -10.88 5.59
C SER A 71 -1.36 -10.49 5.02
N GLU A 72 -1.05 -10.88 3.78
CA GLU A 72 0.22 -10.57 3.12
C GLU A 72 0.21 -9.26 2.35
N PHE A 73 -0.96 -8.65 2.08
CA PHE A 73 -1.06 -7.42 1.28
C PHE A 73 -1.77 -6.25 1.98
N THR A 74 -2.33 -6.47 3.17
CA THR A 74 -3.00 -5.40 3.95
C THR A 74 -2.04 -4.43 4.65
N THR A 75 -0.74 -4.73 4.61
CA THR A 75 0.33 -3.86 5.12
C THR A 75 1.02 -3.12 3.96
N ILE A 76 1.59 -1.94 4.22
CA ILE A 76 2.32 -1.17 3.20
C ILE A 76 3.46 -2.00 2.62
N LYS A 77 4.23 -2.64 3.50
CA LYS A 77 5.38 -3.46 3.12
C LYS A 77 4.95 -4.69 2.31
N GLY A 78 3.87 -5.34 2.72
CA GLY A 78 3.26 -6.45 2.01
C GLY A 78 2.84 -6.09 0.59
N LEU A 79 2.14 -4.96 0.45
CA LEU A 79 1.70 -4.47 -0.85
C LEU A 79 2.88 -4.07 -1.75
N CYS A 80 3.87 -3.34 -1.23
CA CYS A 80 5.10 -3.00 -1.96
C CYS A 80 5.79 -4.26 -2.49
N ARG A 81 5.92 -5.29 -1.65
CA ARG A 81 6.51 -6.57 -2.04
C ARG A 81 5.70 -7.26 -3.14
N CYS A 82 4.38 -7.25 -3.05
CA CYS A 82 3.50 -7.81 -4.08
C CYS A 82 3.73 -7.12 -5.43
N ALA A 83 3.71 -5.79 -5.46
CA ALA A 83 3.91 -5.00 -6.67
C ALA A 83 5.31 -5.16 -7.29
N MET A 84 6.34 -5.38 -6.48
CA MET A 84 7.72 -5.57 -6.94
C MET A 84 8.03 -7.02 -7.35
N SER A 85 7.28 -7.99 -6.82
CA SER A 85 7.43 -9.42 -7.15
C SER A 85 6.69 -9.80 -8.43
N GLN A 86 5.58 -9.13 -8.74
CA GLN A 86 4.74 -9.40 -9.91
C GLN A 86 5.14 -8.49 -11.08
N GLY A 87 6.37 -8.66 -11.56
CA GLY A 87 6.89 -7.95 -12.73
C GLY A 87 6.39 -8.56 -14.03
N SER A 88 5.09 -8.50 -14.30
CA SER A 88 4.54 -8.72 -15.65
C SER A 88 4.17 -7.35 -16.24
N PRO A 89 5.05 -6.75 -17.07
CA PRO A 89 4.71 -5.54 -17.79
C PRO A 89 3.55 -5.83 -18.75
N CYS A 90 2.60 -4.91 -18.82
CA CYS A 90 1.56 -4.90 -19.86
C CYS A 90 2.19 -4.62 -21.23
#